data_AF-A0A0A1VVN6-F1
#
_entry.id   AF-A0A0A1VVN6-F1
#
_cell.length_a   1.000
_cell.length_b   1.000
_cell.length_c   1.000
_cell.angle_alpha   90.00
_cell.angle_beta   90.00
_cell.angle_gamma   90.00
#
_symmetry.space_group_name_H-M   'P 1'
#
loop_
_entity.id
_entity.type
_entity.pdbx_description
1 polymer ?
#
loop_
_entity_poly.entity_id
_entity_poly.type
_entity_poly.pdbx_seq_one_letter_code
_entity_poly.pdbx_strand_id
1 'polypeptide(L)' 'MEEVLDIYQRPYDEKNPWVCFDESCKQLGKETREVIPPEPGQLERYDYQYERNGVANLFMFFEPLTGWRHTS' A
#
# COMPACT_ATOMS: atom_id res chain seq x y z
N MET A 1 -2.20 -19.88 15.26
CA MET A 1 -1.09 -19.01 14.79
C MET A 1 0.19 -19.82 14.61
N GLU A 2 0.49 -20.76 15.51
CA GLU A 2 1.68 -21.64 15.42
C GLU A 2 1.74 -22.45 14.12
N GLU A 3 0.65 -23.08 13.68
CA GLU A 3 0.64 -23.84 12.41
C GLU A 3 0.98 -23.00 11.17
N VAL A 4 0.67 -21.70 11.20
CA VAL A 4 1.04 -20.76 10.12
C VAL A 4 2.53 -20.43 10.19
N LEU A 5 3.07 -20.27 11.39
CA LEU A 5 4.51 -20.05 11.60
C LEU A 5 5.33 -21.27 11.15
N ASP A 6 4.82 -22.48 11.35
CA ASP A 6 5.47 -23.70 10.86
C ASP A 6 5.57 -23.73 9.32
N ILE A 7 4.61 -23.13 8.61
CA ILE A 7 4.67 -22.99 7.14
C ILE A 7 5.82 -22.07 6.75
N TYR A 8 5.96 -20.91 7.42
CA TYR A 8 7.04 -19.96 7.16
C TYR A 8 8.45 -20.52 7.46
N GLN A 9 8.55 -21.56 8.29
CA GLN A 9 9.83 -22.22 8.59
C GLN A 9 10.23 -23.29 7.58
N ARG A 10 9.32 -23.73 6.70
CA ARG A 10 9.62 -24.78 5.72
C ARG A 10 10.59 -24.25 4.64
N PRO A 11 11.38 -25.13 4.01
CA PRO A 11 12.08 -24.75 2.78
C PRO A 11 11.08 -24.33 1.71
N TYR A 12 11.46 -23.36 0.89
CA TYR A 12 10.65 -22.93 -0.23
C TYR A 12 10.49 -24.05 -1.28
N ASP A 13 9.28 -24.23 -1.79
CA ASP A 13 8.94 -25.19 -2.85
C ASP A 13 8.21 -24.47 -3.98
N GLU A 14 8.84 -24.42 -5.16
CA GLU A 14 8.29 -23.76 -6.36
C GLU A 14 6.96 -24.37 -6.83
N LYS A 15 6.68 -25.64 -6.49
CA LYS A 15 5.40 -26.29 -6.81
C LYS A 15 4.29 -25.91 -5.84
N ASN A 16 4.64 -25.41 -4.66
CA ASN A 16 3.72 -25.03 -3.60
C ASN A 16 4.15 -23.67 -3.00
N PRO A 17 4.07 -22.58 -3.79
CA PRO A 17 4.49 -21.26 -3.33
C PRO A 17 3.57 -20.76 -2.21
N TRP A 18 4.15 -20.00 -1.27
CA TRP A 18 3.37 -19.39 -0.20
C TRP A 18 2.77 -18.08 -0.71
N VAL A 19 1.45 -18.00 -0.72
CA VAL A 19 0.74 -16.76 -1.07
C VAL A 19 0.03 -16.24 0.16
N CYS A 20 0.34 -15.00 0.52
CA CYS A 20 -0.34 -14.26 1.57
C CYS A 20 -1.46 -13.42 0.96
N PHE A 21 -2.49 -13.17 1.75
CA PHE A 21 -3.60 -12.28 1.43
C PHE A 21 -3.71 -11.22 2.52
N ASP A 22 -3.88 -9.98 2.10
CA ASP A 22 -4.14 -8.85 3.00
C ASP A 22 -5.17 -7.90 2.39
N GLU A 23 -5.86 -7.15 3.26
CA GLU A 23 -6.85 -6.17 2.85
C GLU A 23 -6.61 -4.83 3.56
N SER A 24 -6.81 -3.73 2.82
CA SER A 24 -6.73 -2.39 3.40
C SER A 24 -7.75 -1.46 2.79
N CYS A 25 -8.39 -0.65 3.63
CA CYS A 25 -9.23 0.44 3.18
C CYS A 25 -8.38 1.70 2.92
N LYS A 26 -8.42 2.25 1.72
CA LYS A 26 -7.72 3.49 1.35
C LYS A 26 -8.73 4.62 1.20
N GLN A 27 -8.57 5.66 2.01
CA GLN A 27 -9.30 6.91 1.80
C GLN A 27 -8.80 7.59 0.52
N LEU A 28 -9.74 7.98 -0.33
CA LEU A 28 -9.47 8.74 -1.54
C LEU A 28 -9.57 10.22 -1.21
N GLY A 29 -8.44 10.93 -1.35
CA GLY A 29 -8.35 12.38 -1.17
C GLY A 29 -8.20 13.07 -2.52
N LYS A 30 -8.82 14.23 -2.67
CA LYS A 30 -8.62 15.11 -3.83
C LYS A 30 -8.01 16.43 -3.36
N GLU A 31 -6.93 16.83 -4.02
CA GLU A 31 -6.35 18.16 -3.84
C GLU A 31 -7.35 19.23 -4.29
N THR A 32 -7.58 20.21 -3.42
CA THR A 32 -8.59 21.27 -3.68
C THR A 32 -7.97 22.59 -4.10
N ARG A 33 -6.66 22.76 -3.90
CA ARG A 33 -5.96 24.02 -4.12
C ARG A 33 -4.83 23.84 -5.12
N GLU A 34 -4.64 24.86 -5.95
CA GLU A 34 -3.47 24.94 -6.81
C GLU A 34 -2.22 25.23 -5.96
N VAL A 35 -1.11 24.56 -6.31
CA VAL A 35 0.17 24.76 -5.64
C VAL A 35 0.66 26.17 -5.93
N ILE A 36 0.93 26.94 -4.87
CA ILE A 36 1.53 28.26 -4.99
C ILE A 36 3.05 28.07 -5.09
N PRO A 37 3.70 28.53 -6.17
CA PRO A 37 5.13 28.39 -6.31
C PRO A 37 5.86 29.22 -5.24
N PRO A 38 6.94 28.69 -4.65
CA PRO A 38 7.72 29.43 -3.66
C PRO A 38 8.45 30.62 -4.30
N GLU A 39 8.52 31.72 -3.58
CA GLU A 39 9.34 32.88 -3.96
C GLU A 39 10.84 32.62 -3.68
N PRO A 40 11.77 33.30 -4.37
CA PRO A 40 13.20 33.16 -4.10
C PRO A 40 13.54 33.41 -2.62
N GLY A 41 14.17 32.42 -1.98
CA GLY A 41 14.53 32.46 -0.57
C GLY A 41 13.44 31.93 0.39
N GLN A 42 12.29 31.52 -0.13
CA GLN A 42 11.27 30.81 0.64
C GLN A 42 11.32 29.30 0.39
N LEU A 43 11.09 28.53 1.46
CA LEU A 43 10.89 27.09 1.37
C LEU A 43 9.53 26.79 0.75
N GLU A 44 9.46 25.68 0.03
CA GLU A 44 8.21 25.15 -0.49
C GLU A 44 7.23 24.81 0.65
N ARG A 45 5.95 25.18 0.47
CA ARG A 45 4.90 24.94 1.46
C ARG A 45 3.68 24.37 0.77
N TYR A 46 3.08 23.38 1.41
CA TYR A 46 1.87 22.73 0.95
C TYR A 46 0.73 22.99 1.94
N ASP A 47 -0.46 23.28 1.42
CA ASP A 47 -1.67 23.33 2.22
C ASP A 47 -2.11 21.89 2.57
N TYR A 48 -2.65 21.70 3.76
CA TYR A 48 -3.15 20.41 4.24
C TYR A 48 -4.63 20.18 3.90
N GLN A 49 -5.32 21.17 3.32
CA GLN A 49 -6.73 21.07 2.99
C GLN A 49 -6.99 20.15 1.79
N TYR A 50 -7.77 19.09 1.99
CA TYR A 50 -8.20 18.17 0.95
C TYR A 50 -9.72 17.90 1.02
N GLU A 51 -10.27 17.39 -0.07
CA GLU A 51 -11.64 16.90 -0.13
C GLU A 51 -11.65 15.37 0.00
N ARG A 52 -12.53 14.83 0.84
CA ARG A 52 -12.71 13.38 0.98
C ARG A 52 -13.61 12.85 -0.14
N ASN A 53 -13.04 12.06 -1.03
CA ASN A 53 -13.72 11.48 -2.19
C ASN A 53 -14.07 10.00 -1.98
N GLY A 54 -14.54 9.65 -0.78
CA GLY A 54 -14.89 8.27 -0.41
C GLY A 54 -13.71 7.40 0.01
N VAL A 55 -13.91 6.08 -0.10
CA VAL A 55 -12.94 5.04 0.26
C VAL A 55 -12.93 3.94 -0.80
N ALA A 56 -11.76 3.37 -1.05
CA ALA A 56 -11.57 2.18 -1.87
C ALA A 56 -11.08 1.03 -0.99
N ASN A 57 -11.51 -0.19 -1.29
CA ASN A 57 -10.95 -1.39 -0.68
C ASN A 57 -9.85 -1.91 -1.59
N LEU A 58 -8.69 -2.18 -1.02
CA LEU A 58 -7.56 -2.79 -1.70
C LEU A 58 -7.44 -4.21 -1.20
N PHE A 59 -7.40 -5.16 -2.13
CA PHE A 59 -7.09 -6.55 -1.83
C PHE A 59 -5.73 -6.87 -2.43
N MET A 60 -4.84 -7.43 -1.62
CA MET A 60 -3.47 -7.75 -2.05
C MET A 60 -3.19 -9.24 -1.85
N PHE A 61 -2.70 -9.86 -2.92
CA PHE A 61 -2.07 -11.18 -2.88
C PHE A 61 -0.57 -10.99 -3.13
N PHE A 62 0.27 -11.67 -2.36
CA PHE A 62 1.71 -11.57 -2.57
C PHE A 62 2.44 -12.84 -2.14
N GLU A 63 3.56 -13.08 -2.80
CA GLU A 63 4.51 -14.13 -2.44
C GLU A 63 5.75 -13.49 -1.81
N PRO A 64 6.00 -13.72 -0.50
CA PRO A 64 6.98 -12.95 0.26
C PRO A 64 8.43 -13.20 -0.19
N LEU A 65 8.73 -14.38 -0.75
CA LEU A 65 10.10 -14.78 -1.10
C LEU A 65 10.51 -14.41 -2.52
N THR A 66 9.55 -14.24 -3.44
CA THR A 66 9.82 -13.91 -4.85
C THR A 66 9.56 -12.43 -5.17
N GLY A 67 8.82 -11.72 -4.29
CA GLY A 67 8.42 -10.34 -4.51
C GLY A 67 7.26 -10.19 -5.50
N TRP A 68 6.61 -11.29 -5.90
CA TRP A 68 5.39 -11.24 -6.70
C TRP A 68 4.26 -10.63 -5.87
N ARG A 69 3.50 -9.73 -6.50
CA ARG A 69 2.33 -9.08 -5.90
C ARG A 69 1.24 -8.81 -6.93
N HIS A 70 0.00 -8.97 -6.51
CA HIS A 70 -1.19 -8.64 -7.27
C HIS A 70 -2.13 -7.83 -6.38
N THR A 71 -2.62 -6.70 -6.90
CA THR A 71 -3.56 -5.82 -6.20
C THR A 71 -4.78 -5.56 -7.06
N SER A 72 -5.96 -5.67 -6.46
CA SER A 72 -7.27 -5.35 -7.05
C SER A 72 -8.02 -4.32 -6.23
#